data_AF-A0A961ZZJ9-F1
#
_entry.id   AF-A0A961ZZJ9-F1
#
_cell.length_a   1.000
_cell.length_b   1.000
_cell.length_c   1.000
_cell.angle_alpha   90.00
_cell.angle_beta   90.00
_cell.angle_gamma   90.00
#
_symmetry.space_group_name_H-M   'P 1'
#
loop_
_entity.id
_entity.type
_entity.pdbx_description
1 polymer ?
#
loop_
_entity_poly.entity_id
_entity_poly.type
_entity_poly.pdbx_seq_one_letter_code
_entity_poly.pdbx_strand_id
1 'polypeptide(L)'
;MKEIGNLRGRFSKTLDIGGGKRRVELSGRPRHYRDPLTGSWKDIDTTPRSIGGGQFKPVAVQQLLTIGYGPAYRYHTKGGRPLAVKLLGGRDVVPVIEDKSVVFYDIFPDTDYIMTPLEEGCATFLRLKSAAAPRQWQWRTTGATDLLQPIVGRDASARDAELQKELRGSTLSVVWSGRVAHRNDLRDGTGYVDDAVYPVLIDPTVNEAVSATADDRLESLGQLWADSTFV
;
A
#
# COMPACT_ATOMS: atom_id res chain seq x y z
N MET A 1 20.22 -24.11 -10.33
CA MET A 1 20.01 -23.65 -8.94
C MET A 1 18.65 -24.15 -8.47
N LYS A 2 18.56 -24.84 -7.33
CA LYS A 2 17.31 -25.47 -6.86
C LYS A 2 17.06 -25.11 -5.41
N GLU A 3 15.81 -24.84 -5.04
CA GLU A 3 15.45 -24.60 -3.65
C GLU A 3 15.48 -25.89 -2.82
N ILE A 4 15.95 -25.77 -1.58
CA ILE A 4 15.90 -26.80 -0.54
C ILE A 4 14.69 -26.54 0.37
N GLY A 5 13.52 -27.06 -0.01
CA GLY A 5 12.23 -26.68 0.59
C GLY A 5 12.06 -26.99 2.08
N ASN A 6 12.76 -27.98 2.64
CA ASN A 6 12.73 -28.28 4.08
C ASN A 6 13.54 -27.29 4.94
N LEU A 7 14.36 -26.44 4.30
CA LEU A 7 15.09 -25.33 4.95
C LEU A 7 14.39 -23.98 4.74
N ARG A 8 13.16 -23.99 4.23
CA ARG A 8 12.33 -22.81 4.06
C ARG A 8 11.92 -22.28 5.43
N GLY A 9 12.02 -20.96 5.60
CA GLY A 9 11.55 -20.26 6.79
C GLY A 9 10.69 -19.07 6.41
N ARG A 10 10.02 -18.46 7.40
CA ARG A 10 9.13 -17.30 7.17
C ARG A 10 9.78 -16.17 6.35
N PHE A 11 11.06 -15.90 6.58
CA PHE A 11 11.81 -14.79 5.98
C PHE A 11 12.98 -15.24 5.09
N SER A 12 13.13 -16.54 4.86
CA SER A 12 14.32 -17.08 4.22
C SER A 12 14.02 -18.16 3.19
N LYS A 13 14.85 -18.19 2.15
CA LYS A 13 14.89 -19.22 1.11
C LYS A 13 16.30 -19.75 1.00
N THR A 14 16.47 -21.06 1.07
CA THR A 14 17.79 -21.70 0.91
C THR A 14 17.87 -22.38 -0.45
N LEU A 15 18.91 -22.04 -1.22
CA LEU A 15 19.14 -22.54 -2.57
C LEU A 15 20.42 -23.38 -2.60
N ASP A 16 20.35 -24.51 -3.26
CA ASP A 16 21.52 -25.27 -3.71
C ASP A 16 22.05 -24.64 -5.01
N ILE A 17 23.29 -24.19 -4.95
CA ILE A 17 24.00 -23.55 -6.07
C ILE A 17 25.04 -24.49 -6.71
N GLY A 18 25.09 -25.77 -6.28
CA GLY A 18 26.02 -26.78 -6.78
C GLY A 18 27.34 -26.84 -6.00
N GLY A 19 28.06 -27.96 -6.15
CA GLY A 19 29.38 -28.16 -5.52
C GLY A 19 29.35 -28.18 -3.99
N GLY A 20 28.23 -28.59 -3.38
CA GLY A 20 28.03 -28.60 -1.93
C GLY A 20 27.82 -27.22 -1.30
N LYS A 21 27.74 -26.16 -2.12
CA LYS A 21 27.55 -24.78 -1.64
C LYS A 21 26.06 -24.43 -1.59
N ARG A 22 25.71 -23.56 -0.63
CA ARG A 22 24.35 -23.06 -0.44
C ARG A 22 24.34 -21.54 -0.47
N ARG A 23 23.25 -20.98 -0.97
CA ARG A 23 22.92 -19.55 -0.86
C ARG A 23 21.66 -19.41 -0.02
N VAL A 24 21.70 -18.52 0.96
CA VAL A 24 20.51 -18.14 1.73
C VAL A 24 20.09 -16.75 1.25
N GLU A 25 18.83 -16.64 0.83
CA GLU A 25 18.19 -15.36 0.58
C GLU A 25 17.38 -14.99 1.81
N LEU A 26 17.67 -13.82 2.38
CA LEU A 26 16.92 -13.24 3.50
C LEU A 26 16.05 -12.09 2.99
N SER A 27 14.92 -11.88 3.64
CA SER A 27 14.00 -10.78 3.36
C SER A 27 13.60 -10.10 4.67
N GLY A 28 13.49 -8.77 4.65
CA GLY A 28 12.92 -8.00 5.76
C GLY A 28 11.41 -8.22 5.93
N ARG A 29 10.74 -8.75 4.89
CA ARG A 29 9.31 -9.07 4.88
C ARG A 29 9.07 -10.59 4.79
N PRO A 30 7.97 -11.13 5.36
CA PRO A 30 7.67 -12.55 5.22
C PRO A 30 7.55 -12.93 3.73
N ARG A 31 8.16 -14.06 3.33
CA ARG A 31 8.02 -14.62 1.98
C ARG A 31 7.16 -15.88 1.96
N HIS A 32 7.07 -16.53 3.12
CA HIS A 32 6.38 -17.81 3.26
C HIS A 32 5.44 -17.76 4.46
N TYR A 33 4.31 -18.43 4.33
CA TYR A 33 3.38 -18.69 5.45
C TYR A 33 3.34 -20.19 5.74
N ARG A 34 2.98 -20.54 6.98
CA ARG A 34 2.79 -21.93 7.36
C ARG A 34 1.34 -22.31 7.09
N ASP A 35 1.13 -23.24 6.17
CA ASP A 35 -0.19 -23.75 5.85
C ASP A 35 -0.78 -24.45 7.09
N PRO A 36 -1.97 -24.03 7.56
CA PRO A 36 -2.53 -24.53 8.81
C PRO A 36 -3.00 -25.99 8.71
N LEU A 37 -3.28 -26.50 7.50
CA LEU A 37 -3.76 -27.86 7.28
C LEU A 37 -2.60 -28.86 7.20
N THR A 38 -1.51 -28.47 6.54
CA THR A 38 -0.37 -29.35 6.24
C THR A 38 0.87 -29.07 7.10
N GLY A 39 0.91 -27.92 7.78
CA GLY A 39 2.07 -27.46 8.53
C GLY A 39 3.28 -27.08 7.67
N SER A 40 3.16 -27.14 6.35
CA SER A 40 4.23 -26.87 5.39
C SER A 40 4.39 -25.37 5.10
N TRP A 41 5.60 -24.95 4.73
CA TRP A 41 5.84 -23.57 4.31
C TRP A 41 5.46 -23.38 2.84
N LYS A 42 4.51 -22.49 2.58
CA LYS A 42 4.04 -22.11 1.24
C LYS A 42 4.42 -20.67 0.93
N ASP A 43 4.59 -20.37 -0.34
CA ASP A 43 4.88 -19.01 -0.81
C ASP A 43 3.67 -18.12 -0.53
N ILE A 44 3.93 -16.88 -0.13
CA ILE A 44 2.89 -15.87 -0.05
C ILE A 44 2.57 -15.38 -1.46
N ASP A 45 1.29 -15.42 -1.82
CA ASP A 45 0.76 -14.88 -3.07
C ASP A 45 -0.26 -13.79 -2.75
N THR A 46 0.18 -12.54 -2.94
CA THR A 46 -0.62 -11.34 -2.67
C THR A 46 -1.58 -10.98 -3.80
N THR A 47 -1.60 -11.75 -4.90
CA THR A 47 -2.45 -11.46 -6.06
C THR A 47 -3.93 -11.43 -5.66
N PRO A 48 -4.66 -10.32 -5.86
CA PRO A 48 -6.07 -10.26 -5.57
C PRO A 48 -6.87 -11.25 -6.43
N ARG A 49 -7.86 -11.93 -5.84
CA ARG A 49 -8.85 -12.73 -6.55
C ARG A 49 -10.24 -12.33 -6.10
N SER A 50 -11.15 -12.16 -7.06
CA SER A 50 -12.55 -11.88 -6.75
C SER A 50 -13.18 -13.06 -6.00
N ILE A 51 -13.97 -12.74 -4.97
CA ILE A 51 -14.78 -13.70 -4.22
C ILE A 51 -16.28 -13.43 -4.37
N GLY A 52 -16.66 -12.66 -5.40
CA GLY A 52 -18.03 -12.22 -5.62
C GLY A 52 -18.39 -10.93 -4.85
N GLY A 53 -19.48 -10.29 -5.26
CA GLY A 53 -20.02 -9.10 -4.57
C GLY A 53 -19.07 -7.90 -4.50
N GLY A 54 -18.18 -7.73 -5.48
CA GLY A 54 -17.20 -6.63 -5.50
C GLY A 54 -16.09 -6.78 -4.45
N GLN A 55 -15.87 -7.99 -3.92
CA GLN A 55 -14.84 -8.27 -2.93
C GLN A 55 -13.69 -9.07 -3.52
N PHE A 56 -12.53 -8.90 -2.89
CA PHE A 56 -11.27 -9.53 -3.25
C PHE A 56 -10.54 -10.02 -2.02
N LYS A 57 -9.80 -11.11 -2.17
CA LYS A 57 -8.82 -11.57 -1.20
C LYS A 57 -7.53 -11.96 -1.91
N PRO A 58 -6.38 -11.90 -1.24
CA PRO A 58 -5.16 -12.46 -1.80
C PRO A 58 -5.27 -13.98 -1.94
N VAL A 59 -4.54 -14.56 -2.92
CA VAL A 59 -4.54 -16.00 -3.18
C VAL A 59 -4.06 -16.80 -1.97
N ALA A 60 -2.93 -16.41 -1.37
CA ALA A 60 -2.31 -17.17 -0.29
C ALA A 60 -1.53 -16.25 0.66
N VAL A 61 -2.14 -15.90 1.79
CA VAL A 61 -1.55 -15.03 2.81
C VAL A 61 -1.85 -15.59 4.20
N GLN A 62 -1.00 -15.24 5.18
CA GLN A 62 -1.21 -15.63 6.57
C GLN A 62 -2.42 -14.92 7.21
N GLN A 63 -2.69 -13.69 6.79
CA GLN A 63 -3.70 -12.83 7.39
C GLN A 63 -4.98 -12.86 6.55
N LEU A 64 -6.14 -12.93 7.21
CA LEU A 64 -7.45 -12.89 6.55
C LEU A 64 -7.75 -11.48 6.03
N LEU A 65 -7.05 -11.06 4.97
CA LEU A 65 -7.31 -9.82 4.26
C LEU A 65 -8.51 -9.98 3.33
N THR A 66 -9.46 -9.07 3.45
CA THR A 66 -10.54 -8.87 2.47
C THR A 66 -10.57 -7.41 2.08
N ILE A 67 -10.60 -7.16 0.77
CA ILE A 67 -10.81 -5.86 0.15
C ILE A 67 -12.22 -5.86 -0.45
N GLY A 68 -12.94 -4.75 -0.35
CA GLY A 68 -14.30 -4.61 -0.85
C GLY A 68 -15.31 -4.30 0.25
N TYR A 69 -16.58 -4.13 -0.13
CA TYR A 69 -17.62 -3.32 0.56
C TYR A 69 -17.44 -1.79 0.37
N GLY A 70 -17.26 -1.38 -0.89
CA GLY A 70 -16.80 -0.03 -1.25
C GLY A 70 -15.28 0.09 -1.09
N PRO A 71 -14.73 1.31 -0.95
CA PRO A 71 -13.30 1.54 -0.78
C PRO A 71 -12.82 1.21 0.65
N ALA A 72 -12.96 -0.07 1.02
CA ALA A 72 -12.64 -0.58 2.34
C ALA A 72 -11.80 -1.86 2.29
N TYR A 73 -11.02 -2.07 3.35
CA TYR A 73 -10.33 -3.32 3.61
C TYR A 73 -10.40 -3.68 5.09
N ARG A 74 -10.29 -4.97 5.39
CA ARG A 74 -10.20 -5.49 6.75
C ARG A 74 -9.24 -6.67 6.81
N TYR A 75 -8.50 -6.79 7.91
CA TYR A 75 -7.69 -7.96 8.18
C TYR A 75 -7.45 -8.16 9.68
N HIS A 76 -6.92 -9.33 10.04
CA HIS A 76 -6.43 -9.59 11.39
C HIS A 76 -4.92 -9.36 11.43
N THR A 77 -4.50 -8.51 12.35
CA THR A 77 -3.10 -8.24 12.63
C THR A 77 -2.35 -9.52 13.05
N LYS A 78 -1.03 -9.51 13.03
CA LYS A 78 -0.17 -10.60 13.53
C LYS A 78 -0.48 -10.98 14.99
N GLY A 79 -0.92 -10.01 15.79
CA GLY A 79 -1.41 -10.22 17.16
C GLY A 79 -2.87 -10.68 17.27
N GLY A 80 -3.55 -10.95 16.15
CA GLY A 80 -4.95 -11.37 16.11
C GLY A 80 -5.98 -10.25 16.34
N ARG A 81 -5.54 -9.00 16.52
CA ARG A 81 -6.46 -7.85 16.63
C ARG A 81 -7.11 -7.56 15.27
N PRO A 82 -8.43 -7.32 15.19
CA PRO A 82 -9.07 -6.91 13.96
C PRO A 82 -8.66 -5.47 13.60
N LEU A 83 -8.53 -5.20 12.30
CA LEU A 83 -8.38 -3.87 11.73
C LEU A 83 -9.33 -3.74 10.54
N ALA A 84 -10.06 -2.65 10.45
CA ALA A 84 -10.80 -2.27 9.26
C ALA A 84 -10.59 -0.79 8.93
N VAL A 85 -10.46 -0.49 7.65
CA VAL A 85 -10.26 0.86 7.13
C VAL A 85 -11.23 1.08 5.98
N LYS A 86 -11.91 2.22 5.98
CA LYS A 86 -12.84 2.62 4.92
C LYS A 86 -12.64 4.08 4.55
N LEU A 87 -12.42 4.37 3.27
CA LEU A 87 -12.48 5.72 2.73
C LEU A 87 -13.94 6.22 2.73
N LEU A 88 -14.17 7.42 3.23
CA LEU A 88 -15.49 8.02 3.41
C LEU A 88 -15.81 9.03 2.30
N GLY A 89 -17.06 9.11 1.87
CA GLY A 89 -17.54 10.12 0.91
C GLY A 89 -17.29 9.78 -0.56
N GLY A 90 -16.59 8.68 -0.85
CA GLY A 90 -16.35 8.21 -2.21
C GLY A 90 -17.61 7.74 -2.92
N ARG A 91 -17.62 7.84 -4.24
CA ARG A 91 -18.67 7.26 -5.11
C ARG A 91 -18.68 5.74 -5.01
N ASP A 92 -19.85 5.15 -5.27
CA ASP A 92 -19.97 3.71 -5.42
C ASP A 92 -19.50 3.33 -6.83
N VAL A 93 -18.27 2.83 -6.91
CA VAL A 93 -17.62 2.42 -8.16
C VAL A 93 -17.25 0.95 -8.08
N VAL A 94 -17.38 0.25 -9.20
CA VAL A 94 -16.95 -1.14 -9.30
C VAL A 94 -15.43 -1.17 -9.38
N PRO A 95 -14.73 -1.75 -8.40
CA PRO A 95 -13.29 -1.87 -8.44
C PRO A 95 -12.83 -2.86 -9.52
N VAL A 96 -11.66 -2.60 -10.09
CA VAL A 96 -10.99 -3.50 -11.04
C VAL A 96 -9.67 -3.99 -10.47
N ILE A 97 -9.19 -5.14 -10.95
CA ILE A 97 -7.85 -5.63 -10.62
C ILE A 97 -6.91 -5.17 -11.72
N GLU A 98 -5.84 -4.48 -11.34
CA GLU A 98 -4.72 -4.15 -12.21
C GLU A 98 -3.44 -4.62 -11.54
N ASP A 99 -2.68 -5.46 -12.25
CA ASP A 99 -1.52 -6.17 -11.74
C ASP A 99 -1.79 -6.90 -10.41
N LYS A 100 -1.36 -6.31 -9.30
CA LYS A 100 -1.51 -6.83 -7.93
C LYS A 100 -2.34 -5.90 -7.03
N SER A 101 -3.06 -4.97 -7.62
CA SER A 101 -3.81 -3.95 -6.91
C SER A 101 -5.29 -3.99 -7.27
N VAL A 102 -6.12 -3.56 -6.32
CA VAL A 102 -7.55 -3.31 -6.52
C VAL A 102 -7.71 -1.80 -6.65
N VAL A 103 -8.19 -1.36 -7.81
CA VAL A 103 -8.28 0.06 -8.18
C VAL A 103 -9.74 0.49 -8.22
N PHE A 104 -10.05 1.55 -7.48
CA PHE A 104 -11.33 2.27 -7.51
C PHE A 104 -11.14 3.56 -8.31
N TYR A 105 -11.47 3.50 -9.59
CA TYR A 105 -11.35 4.63 -10.51
C TYR A 105 -12.37 5.73 -10.22
N ASP A 106 -11.93 6.99 -10.30
CA ASP A 106 -12.80 8.17 -10.18
C ASP A 106 -13.74 8.13 -8.98
N ILE A 107 -13.22 7.60 -7.87
CA ILE A 107 -13.98 7.49 -6.63
C ILE A 107 -14.31 8.86 -6.04
N PHE A 108 -13.49 9.86 -6.37
CA PHE A 108 -13.83 11.28 -6.33
C PHE A 108 -13.46 11.92 -7.67
N PRO A 109 -13.86 13.18 -7.96
CA PRO A 109 -13.37 13.88 -9.14
C PRO A 109 -11.84 13.78 -9.25
N ASP A 110 -11.35 13.35 -10.42
CA ASP A 110 -9.94 13.19 -10.76
C ASP A 110 -9.11 12.48 -9.68
N THR A 111 -9.69 11.51 -8.99
CA THR A 111 -9.04 10.79 -7.89
C THR A 111 -9.35 9.31 -7.97
N ASP A 112 -8.31 8.50 -8.08
CA ASP A 112 -8.42 7.06 -7.93
C ASP A 112 -7.99 6.65 -6.52
N TYR A 113 -8.53 5.53 -6.03
CA TYR A 113 -8.08 4.92 -4.78
C TYR A 113 -7.58 3.51 -5.06
N ILE A 114 -6.34 3.25 -4.67
CA ILE A 114 -5.61 2.04 -5.01
C ILE A 114 -5.34 1.28 -3.73
N MET A 115 -5.68 -0.01 -3.70
CA MET A 115 -5.39 -0.91 -2.60
C MET A 115 -4.48 -2.03 -3.07
N THR A 116 -3.36 -2.23 -2.40
CA THR A 116 -2.39 -3.27 -2.74
C THR A 116 -2.19 -4.21 -1.57
N PRO A 117 -2.68 -5.46 -1.63
CA PRO A 117 -2.36 -6.47 -0.65
C PRO A 117 -0.86 -6.63 -0.43
N LEU A 118 -0.51 -6.90 0.82
CA LEU A 118 0.86 -7.17 1.24
C LEU A 118 0.96 -8.53 1.88
N GLU A 119 2.20 -8.95 2.09
CA GLU A 119 2.52 -10.11 2.91
C GLU A 119 2.04 -9.90 4.36
N GLU A 120 2.03 -8.64 4.81
CA GLU A 120 1.42 -8.19 6.07
C GLU A 120 0.56 -6.94 5.84
N GLY A 121 -0.77 -7.12 5.83
CA GLY A 121 -1.77 -6.07 5.70
C GLY A 121 -2.07 -5.63 4.26
N CYS A 122 -2.36 -4.35 4.09
CA CYS A 122 -2.70 -3.72 2.81
C CYS A 122 -2.07 -2.33 2.79
N ALA A 123 -1.55 -1.91 1.64
CA ALA A 123 -1.25 -0.50 1.41
C ALA A 123 -2.38 0.16 0.63
N THR A 124 -2.53 1.45 0.84
CA THR A 124 -3.55 2.25 0.18
C THR A 124 -2.97 3.56 -0.32
N PHE A 125 -3.44 4.03 -1.48
CA PHE A 125 -2.98 5.27 -2.09
C PHE A 125 -4.15 6.02 -2.72
N LEU A 126 -4.21 7.33 -2.53
CA LEU A 126 -4.98 8.20 -3.42
C LEU A 126 -4.08 8.66 -4.56
N ARG A 127 -4.55 8.53 -5.79
CA ARG A 127 -3.91 9.06 -6.99
C ARG A 127 -4.73 10.24 -7.49
N LEU A 128 -4.22 11.44 -7.28
CA LEU A 128 -4.83 12.69 -7.74
C LEU A 128 -4.35 12.94 -9.16
N LYS A 129 -5.26 12.96 -10.14
CA LYS A 129 -4.94 13.04 -11.57
C LYS A 129 -4.79 14.48 -12.06
N SER A 130 -5.38 15.44 -11.36
CA SER A 130 -5.32 16.86 -11.74
C SER A 130 -5.58 17.80 -10.56
N ALA A 131 -5.47 19.10 -10.80
CA ALA A 131 -5.83 20.15 -9.84
C ALA A 131 -7.31 20.21 -9.47
N ALA A 132 -8.19 19.57 -10.25
CA ALA A 132 -9.61 19.45 -9.96
C ALA A 132 -9.94 18.38 -8.89
N ALA A 133 -8.95 17.55 -8.51
CA ALA A 133 -9.12 16.61 -7.41
C ALA A 133 -9.46 17.35 -6.09
N PRO A 134 -10.28 16.75 -5.21
CA PRO A 134 -10.52 17.29 -3.88
C PRO A 134 -9.22 17.56 -3.13
N ARG A 135 -9.30 18.37 -2.08
CA ARG A 135 -8.17 18.68 -1.21
C ARG A 135 -8.32 18.07 0.18
N GLN A 136 -9.39 17.32 0.41
CA GLN A 136 -9.69 16.72 1.70
C GLN A 136 -10.29 15.34 1.54
N TRP A 137 -9.82 14.41 2.37
CA TRP A 137 -10.31 13.03 2.42
C TRP A 137 -10.39 12.54 3.85
N GLN A 138 -11.25 11.56 4.09
CA GLN A 138 -11.44 10.98 5.40
C GLN A 138 -11.46 9.46 5.34
N TRP A 139 -10.82 8.82 6.31
CA TRP A 139 -10.86 7.38 6.52
C TRP A 139 -11.42 7.08 7.89
N ARG A 140 -12.32 6.10 7.95
CA ARG A 140 -12.72 5.47 9.21
C ARG A 140 -11.86 4.25 9.46
N THR A 141 -11.16 4.24 10.59
CA THR A 141 -10.31 3.15 11.05
C THR A 141 -10.86 2.58 12.34
N THR A 142 -11.14 1.28 12.39
CA THR A 142 -11.61 0.58 13.59
C THR A 142 -10.67 -0.55 13.98
N GLY A 143 -10.54 -0.78 15.29
CA GLY A 143 -9.62 -1.79 15.83
C GLY A 143 -8.22 -1.23 16.09
N ALA A 144 -7.19 -1.83 15.48
CA ALA A 144 -5.78 -1.49 15.70
C ALA A 144 -5.37 -0.14 15.04
N THR A 145 -5.88 0.98 15.54
CA THR A 145 -5.60 2.35 15.05
C THR A 145 -4.16 2.80 15.30
N ASP A 146 -3.45 2.14 16.22
CA ASP A 146 -2.02 2.33 16.50
C ASP A 146 -1.10 1.97 15.31
N LEU A 147 -1.66 1.35 14.27
CA LEU A 147 -0.96 0.94 13.05
C LEU A 147 -1.00 1.99 11.93
N LEU A 148 -1.50 3.19 12.22
CA LEU A 148 -1.50 4.29 11.26
C LEU A 148 -0.07 4.74 10.98
N GLN A 149 0.35 4.64 9.71
CA GLN A 149 1.67 5.08 9.29
C GLN A 149 1.72 6.63 9.19
N PRO A 150 2.92 7.24 9.20
CA PRO A 150 3.06 8.63 8.79
C PRO A 150 2.47 8.83 7.40
N ILE A 151 1.55 9.78 7.29
CA ILE A 151 0.95 10.14 6.02
C ILE A 151 1.97 10.95 5.24
N VAL A 152 2.26 10.48 4.04
CA VAL A 152 3.14 11.15 3.10
C VAL A 152 2.39 11.38 1.80
N GLY A 153 2.83 12.36 1.03
CA GLY A 153 2.39 12.47 -0.35
C GLY A 153 3.49 13.05 -1.20
N ARG A 154 3.50 12.71 -2.48
CA ARG A 154 4.48 13.17 -3.45
C ARG A 154 3.82 13.46 -4.78
N ASP A 155 4.33 14.47 -5.45
CA ASP A 155 3.97 14.72 -6.85
C ASP A 155 4.79 13.85 -7.80
N ALA A 156 4.50 13.93 -9.10
CA ALA A 156 5.19 13.15 -10.12
C ALA A 156 6.67 13.51 -10.28
N SER A 157 7.11 14.64 -9.73
CA SER A 157 8.53 15.04 -9.65
C SER A 157 9.18 14.63 -8.33
N ALA A 158 8.54 13.72 -7.57
CA ALA A 158 8.97 13.24 -6.26
C ALA A 158 9.10 14.35 -5.19
N ARG A 159 8.42 15.48 -5.36
CA ARG A 159 8.38 16.57 -4.38
C ARG A 159 7.30 16.30 -3.34
N ASP A 160 7.65 16.45 -2.06
CA ASP A 160 6.73 16.15 -0.97
C ASP A 160 5.53 17.10 -0.96
N ALA A 161 4.33 16.54 -0.89
CA ALA A 161 3.09 17.29 -0.78
C ALA A 161 2.92 17.86 0.63
N GLU A 162 2.43 19.09 0.72
CA GLU A 162 2.14 19.71 2.02
C GLU A 162 0.80 19.19 2.57
N LEU A 163 0.88 18.24 3.50
CA LEU A 163 -0.28 17.58 4.07
C LEU A 163 -0.50 17.98 5.53
N GLN A 164 -1.76 18.24 5.86
CA GLN A 164 -2.24 18.33 7.22
C GLN A 164 -3.05 17.08 7.53
N LYS A 165 -2.89 16.54 8.74
CA LYS A 165 -3.62 15.37 9.20
C LYS A 165 -4.21 15.58 10.58
N GLU A 166 -5.38 15.02 10.79
CA GLU A 166 -6.07 15.06 12.07
C GLU A 166 -6.76 13.72 12.33
N LEU A 167 -6.47 13.11 13.48
CA LEU A 167 -7.17 11.90 13.94
C LEU A 167 -8.14 12.28 15.05
N ARG A 168 -9.45 12.20 14.79
CA ARG A 168 -10.51 12.39 15.78
C ARG A 168 -11.24 11.07 16.02
N GLY A 169 -10.98 10.45 17.16
CA GLY A 169 -11.49 9.11 17.47
C GLY A 169 -11.04 8.10 16.43
N SER A 170 -11.99 7.51 15.69
CA SER A 170 -11.75 6.54 14.62
C SER A 170 -11.65 7.16 13.23
N THR A 171 -11.72 8.50 13.10
CA THR A 171 -11.73 9.17 11.79
C THR A 171 -10.44 9.92 11.57
N LEU A 172 -9.67 9.50 10.57
CA LEU A 172 -8.52 10.20 10.05
C LEU A 172 -8.97 11.17 8.96
N SER A 173 -8.66 12.45 9.10
CA SER A 173 -8.83 13.45 8.05
C SER A 173 -7.46 13.85 7.51
N VAL A 174 -7.34 13.93 6.19
CA VAL A 174 -6.15 14.46 5.50
C VAL A 174 -6.59 15.62 4.63
N VAL A 175 -5.84 16.71 4.71
CA VAL A 175 -6.00 17.90 3.86
C VAL A 175 -4.69 18.14 3.13
N TRP A 176 -4.75 18.28 1.82
CA TRP A 176 -3.62 18.72 1.00
C TRP A 176 -3.80 20.19 0.63
N SER A 177 -2.80 21.03 0.88
CA SER A 177 -2.90 22.46 0.56
C SER A 177 -2.88 22.75 -0.95
N GLY A 178 -2.47 21.78 -1.76
CA GLY A 178 -2.16 21.94 -3.17
C GLY A 178 -0.71 22.26 -3.48
N ARG A 179 0.09 22.51 -2.45
CA ARG A 179 1.50 22.85 -2.60
C ARG A 179 2.39 21.63 -2.42
N VAL A 180 3.60 21.74 -2.98
CA VAL A 180 4.67 20.75 -2.88
C VAL A 180 5.98 21.41 -2.47
N ALA A 181 6.87 20.63 -1.87
CA ALA A 181 8.17 21.08 -1.43
C ALA A 181 9.02 21.51 -2.64
N HIS A 182 9.56 22.71 -2.58
CA HIS A 182 10.56 23.21 -3.50
C HIS A 182 11.85 23.43 -2.73
N ARG A 183 12.89 22.69 -3.11
CA ARG A 183 14.22 22.90 -2.57
C ARG A 183 14.79 24.14 -3.24
N ASN A 184 15.07 25.16 -2.46
CA ASN A 184 15.67 26.37 -2.98
C ASN A 184 17.18 26.23 -2.83
N ASP A 185 17.90 25.92 -3.90
CA ASP A 185 19.35 25.60 -3.83
C ASP A 185 20.22 26.74 -3.26
N LEU A 186 19.63 27.94 -3.09
CA LEU A 186 20.29 29.15 -2.59
C LEU A 186 20.00 29.46 -1.11
N ARG A 187 19.07 28.77 -0.46
CA ARG A 187 18.75 28.92 0.97
C ARG A 187 18.48 27.54 1.58
N ASP A 188 19.06 27.23 2.73
CA ASP A 188 18.86 25.99 3.50
C ASP A 188 17.42 25.80 4.05
N GLY A 189 16.39 26.26 3.34
CA GLY A 189 14.98 26.14 3.70
C GLY A 189 14.19 25.45 2.59
N THR A 190 13.41 24.45 2.96
CA THR A 190 12.36 23.89 2.12
C THR A 190 11.17 24.86 2.12
N GLY A 191 10.85 25.43 0.96
CA GLY A 191 9.61 26.20 0.77
C GLY A 191 8.52 25.32 0.16
N TYR A 192 7.26 25.76 0.24
CA TYR A 192 6.14 25.12 -0.46
C TYR A 192 5.61 26.04 -1.55
N VAL A 193 5.39 25.48 -2.75
CA VAL A 193 4.97 26.20 -3.96
C VAL A 193 3.75 25.55 -4.58
N ASP A 194 2.94 26.35 -5.29
CA ASP A 194 1.70 25.92 -5.96
C ASP A 194 1.97 25.54 -7.43
N ASP A 195 2.80 24.52 -7.64
CA ASP A 195 3.25 24.08 -8.96
C ASP A 195 3.31 22.55 -9.09
N ALA A 196 2.46 21.84 -8.35
CA ALA A 196 2.48 20.38 -8.27
C ALA A 196 2.41 19.71 -9.66
N VAL A 197 3.27 18.72 -9.90
CA VAL A 197 3.21 17.91 -11.12
C VAL A 197 2.34 16.69 -10.89
N TYR A 198 1.27 16.54 -11.66
CA TYR A 198 0.36 15.42 -11.52
C TYR A 198 0.89 14.14 -12.22
N PRO A 199 0.56 12.93 -11.73
CA PRO A 199 -0.30 12.69 -10.57
C PRO A 199 0.38 13.01 -9.23
N VAL A 200 -0.42 13.38 -8.23
CA VAL A 200 0.01 13.45 -6.83
C VAL A 200 -0.49 12.21 -6.10
N LEU A 201 0.41 11.54 -5.39
CA LEU A 201 0.11 10.36 -4.59
C LEU A 201 0.04 10.72 -3.11
N ILE A 202 -0.99 10.28 -2.42
CA ILE A 202 -1.11 10.39 -0.96
C ILE A 202 -1.22 8.99 -0.39
N ASP A 203 -0.38 8.66 0.59
CA ASP A 203 -0.32 7.37 1.26
C ASP A 203 -0.95 7.46 2.67
N PRO A 204 -2.24 7.08 2.83
CA PRO A 204 -2.91 6.97 4.12
C PRO A 204 -2.80 5.57 4.74
N THR A 205 -1.80 4.76 4.37
CA THR A 205 -1.73 3.34 4.74
C THR A 205 -1.82 3.11 6.27
N VAL A 206 -2.65 2.15 6.65
CA VAL A 206 -2.74 1.61 8.01
C VAL A 206 -2.38 0.14 7.97
N ASN A 207 -1.18 -0.22 8.44
CA ASN A 207 -0.71 -1.60 8.44
C ASN A 207 0.39 -1.86 9.49
N GLU A 208 0.76 -3.15 9.64
CA GLU A 208 1.79 -3.61 10.57
C GLU A 208 3.22 -3.52 10.02
N ALA A 209 3.41 -2.98 8.82
CA ALA A 209 4.71 -3.04 8.15
C ALA A 209 5.71 -2.10 8.87
N VAL A 210 6.47 -2.68 9.81
CA VAL A 210 7.67 -2.08 10.39
C VAL A 210 8.87 -2.49 9.53
N SER A 211 8.97 -1.99 8.30
CA SER A 211 10.26 -1.96 7.58
C SER A 211 10.18 -1.19 6.25
N ALA A 212 11.06 -0.20 6.19
CA ALA A 212 11.37 0.70 5.09
C ALA A 212 10.20 1.60 4.67
N THR A 213 10.43 2.88 4.84
CA THR A 213 9.50 4.01 4.82
C THR A 213 8.57 4.00 3.60
N ALA A 214 7.45 4.72 3.71
CA ALA A 214 6.60 5.06 2.57
C ALA A 214 7.40 5.61 1.36
N ASP A 215 8.62 6.10 1.61
CA ASP A 215 9.70 6.42 0.67
C ASP A 215 10.00 5.31 -0.37
N ASP A 216 10.51 4.14 0.05
CA ASP A 216 10.87 3.02 -0.85
C ASP A 216 9.66 2.53 -1.67
N ARG A 217 8.45 2.69 -1.12
CA ARG A 217 7.24 2.23 -1.78
C ARG A 217 6.68 3.23 -2.78
N LEU A 218 6.71 4.51 -2.44
CA LEU A 218 6.45 5.59 -3.40
C LEU A 218 7.45 5.54 -4.55
N GLU A 219 8.73 5.22 -4.28
CA GLU A 219 9.73 4.96 -5.32
C GLU A 219 9.41 3.71 -6.15
N SER A 220 9.10 2.58 -5.53
CA SER A 220 8.75 1.34 -6.26
C SER A 220 7.50 1.48 -7.12
N LEU A 221 6.50 2.25 -6.65
CA LEU A 221 5.32 2.58 -7.43
C LEU A 221 5.69 3.58 -8.52
N GLY A 222 6.40 4.67 -8.20
CA GLY A 222 6.89 5.64 -9.18
C GLY A 222 7.65 4.99 -10.34
N GLN A 223 8.44 3.94 -10.06
CA GLN A 223 9.17 3.16 -11.05
C GLN A 223 8.25 2.24 -11.88
N LEU A 224 7.25 1.60 -11.26
CA LEU A 224 6.20 0.83 -11.95
C LEU A 224 5.33 1.69 -12.90
N TRP A 225 5.16 2.98 -12.62
CA TRP A 225 4.34 3.88 -13.44
C TRP A 225 5.14 4.63 -14.51
N ALA A 226 6.44 4.86 -14.34
CA ALA A 226 7.31 5.39 -15.39
C ALA A 226 7.33 4.46 -16.62
N ASP A 227 7.32 3.14 -16.40
CA ASP A 227 7.26 2.12 -17.46
C ASP A 227 5.87 2.00 -18.13
N SER A 228 4.84 2.69 -17.63
CA SER A 228 3.48 2.70 -18.20
C SER A 228 3.19 3.90 -19.12
N THR A 229 4.22 4.67 -19.50
CA THR A 229 4.08 5.68 -20.55
C THR A 229 3.89 5.01 -21.91
N PHE A 230 2.63 5.03 -22.37
CA PHE A 230 2.13 4.89 -23.74
C PHE A 230 3.14 4.51 -24.83
N VAL A 231 2.95 3.31 -25.41
CA VAL A 231 3.11 3.08 -26.85
C VAL A 231 1.80 3.42 -27.53
#